data_AF-A0A517Z7Q8-F1
#
_entry.id   AF-A0A517Z7Q8-F1
#
_cell.length_a   1.000
_cell.length_b   1.000
_cell.length_c   1.000
_cell.angle_alpha   90.00
_cell.angle_beta   90.00
_cell.angle_gamma   90.00
#
_symmetry.space_group_name_H-M   'P 1'
#
loop_
_entity.id
_entity.type
_entity.pdbx_description
1 polymer ?
#
loop_
_entity_poly.entity_id
_entity_poly.type
_entity_poly.pdbx_seq_one_letter_code
_entity_poly.pdbx_strand_id
1 'polypeptide(L)'
;MNSDAATEPPDESPADEPSTPPPPYRPPIETLVGRGLRLRCPRCGKGRLFRGWFTMPERCSECSLKYERAPGYFLGSAYINYGITAVMLTVLYMALHFGAGLSNRQLAIPLGAFCVLFPLFSFRYARGLWLALDCHFDRSVMSGEDD
;
A
#
# COMPACT_ATOMS: atom_id res chain seq x y z
N MET A 1 -19.42 75.21 13.09
CA MET A 1 -18.33 74.43 12.50
C MET A 1 -17.88 73.39 13.51
N ASN A 2 -17.56 72.19 13.01
CA ASN A 2 -17.20 70.94 13.70
C ASN A 2 -18.40 70.08 14.12
N SER A 3 -18.42 68.79 13.87
CA SER A 3 -17.74 67.94 12.88
C SER A 3 -18.42 66.60 13.05
N ASP A 4 -18.90 66.01 11.96
CA ASP A 4 -19.45 64.66 11.95
C ASP A 4 -18.40 63.68 12.48
N ALA A 5 -18.67 63.05 13.63
CA ALA A 5 -17.89 61.95 14.17
C ALA A 5 -18.74 60.68 14.06
N ALA A 6 -18.57 60.00 12.93
CA ALA A 6 -19.04 58.65 12.69
C ALA A 6 -18.55 57.74 13.82
N THR A 7 -19.48 57.12 14.55
CA THR A 7 -19.15 56.02 15.47
C THR A 7 -18.99 54.76 14.63
N GLU A 8 -17.79 54.19 14.66
CA GLU A 8 -17.40 52.97 13.96
C GLU A 8 -18.32 51.77 14.32
N PRO A 9 -18.54 50.81 13.39
CA PRO A 9 -19.30 49.60 13.66
C PRO A 9 -18.52 48.65 14.61
N PRO A 10 -19.22 47.68 15.26
CA PRO A 10 -18.60 46.81 16.25
C PRO A 10 -17.60 45.83 15.61
N ASP A 11 -16.41 45.79 16.20
CA ASP A 11 -15.33 44.80 16.11
C ASP A 11 -15.77 43.44 15.56
N GLU A 12 -15.62 43.26 14.24
CA GLU A 12 -15.66 41.95 13.59
C GLU A 12 -14.45 41.15 14.08
N SER A 13 -14.68 40.30 15.09
CA SER A 13 -13.84 39.17 15.43
C SER A 13 -13.34 38.51 14.14
N PRO A 14 -12.02 38.39 13.89
CA PRO A 14 -11.54 37.74 12.69
C PRO A 14 -11.90 36.26 12.76
N ALA A 15 -12.91 35.89 11.99
CA ALA A 15 -13.10 34.54 11.51
C ALA A 15 -11.90 34.13 10.65
N ASP A 16 -11.53 32.85 10.73
CA ASP A 16 -10.73 32.13 9.75
C ASP A 16 -9.32 32.67 9.44
N GLU A 17 -8.35 32.37 10.31
CA GLU A 17 -7.06 31.93 9.75
C GLU A 17 -7.17 30.44 9.42
N PRO A 18 -6.97 30.02 8.16
CA PRO A 18 -6.98 28.62 7.80
C PRO A 18 -5.84 27.94 8.54
N SER A 19 -6.19 27.15 9.56
CA SER A 19 -5.27 26.28 10.27
C SER A 19 -4.44 25.54 9.23
N THR A 20 -3.15 25.85 9.16
CA THR A 20 -2.22 25.18 8.26
C THR A 20 -2.47 23.67 8.38
N PRO A 21 -2.79 22.95 7.28
CA PRO A 21 -3.17 21.55 7.38
C PRO A 21 -2.07 20.83 8.16
N PRO A 22 -2.43 19.98 9.15
CA PRO A 22 -1.44 19.32 9.97
C PRO A 22 -0.42 18.62 9.07
N PRO A 23 0.87 18.65 9.43
CA PRO A 23 1.92 18.07 8.59
C PRO A 23 1.53 16.64 8.22
N PRO A 24 1.73 16.22 6.96
CA PRO A 24 1.20 14.96 6.45
C PRO A 24 1.62 13.82 7.37
N TYR A 25 0.62 13.18 8.00
CA TYR A 25 0.83 12.10 8.97
C TYR A 25 1.74 11.01 8.38
N ARG A 26 2.86 10.74 9.06
CA ARG A 26 3.89 9.78 8.63
C ARG A 26 3.77 8.49 9.44
N PRO A 27 3.01 7.48 8.98
CA PRO A 27 3.00 6.19 9.65
C PRO A 27 4.40 5.56 9.59
N PRO A 28 4.85 4.90 10.68
CA PRO A 28 6.08 4.12 10.64
C PRO A 28 5.94 2.96 9.65
N ILE A 29 7.07 2.41 9.19
CA ILE A 29 7.09 1.34 8.20
C ILE A 29 6.26 0.12 8.64
N GLU A 30 6.27 -0.21 9.92
CA GLU A 30 5.50 -1.31 10.50
C GLU A 30 4.00 -1.12 10.28
N THR A 31 3.52 0.12 10.41
CA THR A 31 2.12 0.46 10.15
C THR A 31 1.80 0.37 8.66
N LEU A 32 2.70 0.82 7.79
CA LEU A 32 2.54 0.72 6.34
C LEU A 32 2.49 -0.74 5.88
N VAL A 33 3.47 -1.54 6.30
CA VAL A 33 3.56 -2.98 6.02
C VAL A 33 2.36 -3.71 6.59
N GLY A 34 1.97 -3.42 7.84
CA GLY A 34 0.77 -4.00 8.47
C GLY A 34 -0.51 -3.68 7.72
N ARG A 35 -0.67 -2.44 7.22
CA ARG A 35 -1.80 -2.04 6.36
C ARG A 35 -1.75 -2.76 5.02
N GLY A 36 -0.58 -2.85 4.39
CA GLY A 36 -0.37 -3.57 3.13
C GLY A 36 -0.71 -5.06 3.24
N LEU A 37 -0.25 -5.74 4.29
CA LEU A 37 -0.56 -7.14 4.58
C LEU A 37 -2.05 -7.36 4.89
N ARG A 38 -2.71 -6.40 5.52
CA ARG A 38 -4.18 -6.40 5.72
C ARG A 38 -4.96 -5.97 4.48
N LEU A 39 -4.29 -5.74 3.35
CA LEU A 39 -4.88 -5.29 2.09
C LEU A 39 -5.69 -3.99 2.25
N ARG A 40 -5.15 -3.06 3.05
CA ARG A 40 -5.70 -1.72 3.30
C ARG A 40 -4.83 -0.63 2.69
N CYS A 41 -5.45 0.51 2.43
CA CYS A 41 -4.76 1.70 1.95
C CYS A 41 -3.61 2.09 2.89
N PRO A 42 -2.38 2.31 2.39
CA PRO A 42 -1.23 2.69 3.22
C PRO A 42 -1.42 4.08 3.85
N ARG A 43 -2.07 5.03 3.15
CA ARG A 43 -2.34 6.40 3.62
C ARG A 43 -3.41 6.44 4.71
N CYS A 44 -4.65 6.06 4.39
CA CYS A 44 -5.77 6.20 5.32
C CYS A 44 -6.02 4.97 6.23
N GLY A 45 -5.51 3.78 5.87
CA GLY A 45 -5.75 2.54 6.62
C GLY A 45 -7.18 1.97 6.55
N LYS A 46 -8.15 2.73 6.03
CA LYS A 46 -9.57 2.35 5.97
C LYS A 46 -9.94 1.68 4.64
N GLY A 47 -9.52 2.26 3.51
CA GLY A 47 -9.90 1.78 2.18
C GLY A 47 -9.35 0.39 1.88
N ARG A 48 -10.14 -0.45 1.21
CA ARG A 48 -9.69 -1.77 0.75
C ARG A 48 -8.83 -1.61 -0.50
N LEU A 49 -7.75 -2.38 -0.59
CA LEU A 49 -6.84 -2.36 -1.73
C LEU A 49 -7.43 -3.10 -2.94
N PHE A 50 -8.29 -4.08 -2.70
CA PHE A 50 -8.95 -4.86 -3.74
C PHE A 50 -10.48 -4.86 -3.52
N ARG A 51 -11.25 -4.73 -4.60
CA ARG A 51 -12.71 -4.86 -4.58
C ARG A 51 -13.18 -6.30 -4.80
N GLY A 52 -12.36 -7.13 -5.44
CA GLY A 52 -12.58 -8.57 -5.61
C GLY A 52 -11.31 -9.36 -5.33
N TRP A 53 -11.16 -10.54 -5.94
CA TRP A 53 -9.95 -11.35 -5.84
C TRP A 53 -8.79 -10.81 -6.68
N PHE A 54 -9.08 -10.32 -7.89
CA PHE A 54 -8.06 -9.82 -8.82
C PHE A 54 -8.21 -8.33 -9.15
N THR A 55 -9.39 -7.76 -8.91
CA THR A 55 -9.70 -6.37 -9.26
C THR A 55 -9.18 -5.41 -8.21
N MET A 56 -8.18 -4.61 -8.60
CA MET A 56 -7.64 -3.50 -7.84
C MET A 56 -8.07 -2.18 -8.49
N PRO A 57 -8.78 -1.28 -7.79
CA PRO A 57 -9.13 0.02 -8.34
C PRO A 57 -7.88 0.90 -8.49
N GLU A 58 -7.91 1.85 -9.42
CA GLU A 58 -6.80 2.80 -9.60
C GLU A 58 -6.63 3.75 -8.41
N ARG A 59 -7.73 4.08 -7.72
CA ARG A 59 -7.75 5.01 -6.57
C ARG A 59 -8.44 4.41 -5.36
N CYS A 60 -8.03 4.86 -4.18
CA CYS A 60 -8.67 4.55 -2.90
C CYS A 60 -10.07 5.15 -2.82
N SER A 61 -11.07 4.39 -2.34
CA SER A 61 -12.45 4.90 -2.17
C SER A 61 -12.62 5.89 -1.01
N GLU A 62 -11.69 5.93 -0.06
CA GLU A 62 -11.82 6.71 1.19
C GLU A 62 -10.99 8.00 1.18
N CYS A 63 -9.85 7.99 0.49
CA CYS A 63 -8.90 9.11 0.51
C CYS A 63 -8.37 9.48 -0.88
N SER A 64 -8.93 8.87 -1.94
CA SER A 64 -8.61 9.14 -3.35
C SER A 64 -7.15 8.94 -3.78
N LEU A 65 -6.31 8.36 -2.91
CA LEU A 65 -4.93 8.00 -3.22
C LEU A 65 -4.87 7.13 -4.48
N LYS A 66 -4.10 7.56 -5.47
CA LYS A 66 -3.81 6.80 -6.69
C LYS A 66 -2.86 5.63 -6.35
N TYR A 67 -3.36 4.40 -6.45
CA TYR A 67 -2.58 3.19 -6.19
C TYR A 67 -1.66 2.83 -7.36
N GLU A 68 -2.13 3.01 -8.60
CA GLU A 68 -1.34 2.81 -9.81
C GLU A 68 -1.00 4.16 -10.42
N ARG A 69 0.24 4.62 -10.24
CA ARG A 69 0.64 5.98 -10.69
C ARG A 69 0.99 6.02 -12.17
N ALA A 70 1.70 5.01 -12.62
CA ALA A 70 2.22 4.85 -13.97
C ALA A 70 1.99 3.42 -14.48
N PRO A 71 1.89 3.23 -15.80
CA PRO A 71 1.82 1.89 -16.37
C PRO A 71 3.06 1.08 -15.96
N GLY A 72 2.84 -0.16 -15.52
CA GLY A 72 3.92 -1.04 -15.07
C GLY A 72 4.38 -0.82 -13.62
N TYR A 73 3.74 0.07 -12.86
CA TYR A 73 4.05 0.34 -11.46
C TYR A 73 4.10 -0.94 -10.58
N PHE A 74 3.27 -1.94 -10.89
CA PHE A 74 3.25 -3.21 -10.15
C PHE A 74 4.34 -4.21 -10.54
N LEU A 75 5.27 -3.87 -11.43
CA LEU A 75 6.38 -4.76 -11.77
C LEU A 75 7.23 -5.11 -10.54
N GLY A 76 7.45 -4.15 -9.64
CA GLY A 76 8.12 -4.39 -8.36
C GLY A 76 7.40 -5.42 -7.49
N SER A 77 6.06 -5.39 -7.45
CA SER A 77 5.27 -6.41 -6.75
C SER A 77 5.41 -7.80 -7.37
N ALA A 78 5.59 -7.89 -8.69
CA ALA A 78 5.83 -9.17 -9.36
C ALA A 78 7.19 -9.75 -8.96
N TYR A 79 8.24 -8.91 -8.86
CA TYR A 79 9.55 -9.34 -8.37
C TYR A 79 9.52 -9.80 -6.91
N ILE A 80 8.80 -9.09 -6.04
CA ILE A 80 8.59 -9.52 -4.64
C ILE A 80 7.92 -10.90 -4.60
N ASN A 81 6.84 -11.08 -5.38
CA ASN A 81 6.12 -12.35 -5.42
C ASN A 81 7.02 -13.49 -5.91
N TYR A 82 7.74 -13.26 -7.01
CA TYR A 82 8.69 -14.22 -7.56
C TYR A 82 9.78 -14.59 -6.55
N GLY A 83 10.42 -13.61 -5.92
CA GLY A 83 11.49 -13.84 -4.95
C GLY A 83 11.02 -14.66 -3.75
N ILE A 84 9.87 -14.32 -3.16
CA ILE A 84 9.29 -15.08 -2.05
C ILE A 84 8.96 -16.52 -2.49
N THR A 85 8.35 -16.68 -3.66
CA THR A 85 7.99 -18.00 -4.20
C THR A 85 9.23 -18.86 -4.41
N ALA A 86 10.27 -18.32 -5.04
CA ALA A 86 11.51 -19.04 -5.32
C ALA A 86 12.19 -19.48 -4.02
N VAL A 87 12.34 -18.57 -3.06
CA VAL A 87 12.95 -18.89 -1.75
C VAL A 87 12.13 -19.97 -1.03
N MET A 88 10.81 -19.82 -0.95
CA MET A 88 9.93 -20.79 -0.29
C MET A 88 10.00 -22.16 -0.96
N LEU A 89 9.98 -22.19 -2.30
CA LEU A 89 10.10 -23.44 -3.07
C LEU A 89 11.43 -24.13 -2.81
N THR A 90 12.55 -23.39 -2.82
CA THR A 90 13.87 -23.93 -2.54
C THR A 90 13.95 -24.49 -1.12
N VAL A 91 13.48 -23.74 -0.12
CA VAL A 91 13.48 -24.20 1.28
C VAL A 91 12.59 -25.44 1.44
N LEU A 92 11.39 -25.44 0.84
CA LEU A 92 10.47 -26.57 0.91
C LEU A 92 11.05 -27.82 0.24
N TYR A 93 11.68 -27.68 -0.93
CA TYR A 93 12.35 -28.78 -1.61
C TYR A 93 13.48 -29.35 -0.74
N MET A 94 14.35 -28.49 -0.21
CA MET A 94 15.46 -28.91 0.64
C MET A 94 14.97 -29.64 1.89
N ALA A 95 13.97 -29.09 2.58
CA ALA A 95 13.40 -29.68 3.78
C ALA A 95 12.74 -31.04 3.51
N LEU A 96 11.98 -31.18 2.42
CA LEU A 96 11.26 -32.41 2.11
C LEU A 96 12.18 -33.49 1.53
N HIS A 97 13.14 -33.12 0.69
CA HIS A 97 14.06 -34.06 0.08
C HIS A 97 15.11 -34.55 1.08
N PHE A 98 15.80 -33.64 1.76
CA PHE A 98 16.88 -34.00 2.70
C PHE A 98 16.37 -34.31 4.11
N GLY A 99 15.27 -33.69 4.56
CA GLY A 99 14.72 -33.92 5.90
C GLY A 99 13.77 -35.12 5.98
N ALA A 100 12.90 -35.30 4.98
CA ALA A 100 11.91 -36.38 4.97
C ALA A 100 12.26 -37.53 4.00
N GLY A 101 13.37 -37.44 3.26
CA GLY A 101 13.82 -38.49 2.34
C GLY A 101 12.88 -38.72 1.14
N LEU A 102 12.01 -37.75 0.84
CA LEU A 102 11.03 -37.89 -0.24
C LEU A 102 11.72 -37.89 -1.61
N SER A 103 11.32 -38.84 -2.46
CA SER A 103 11.86 -38.95 -3.81
C SER A 103 11.40 -37.79 -4.69
N ASN A 104 12.21 -37.43 -5.70
CA ASN A 104 11.88 -36.36 -6.65
C ASN A 104 10.54 -36.59 -7.36
N ARG A 105 10.16 -37.85 -7.60
CA ARG A 105 8.88 -38.21 -8.21
C ARG A 105 7.69 -37.87 -7.30
N GLN A 106 7.81 -38.11 -5.99
CA GLN A 106 6.78 -37.76 -5.02
C GLN A 106 6.66 -36.24 -4.84
N LEU A 107 7.77 -35.52 -5.02
CA LEU A 107 7.84 -34.06 -4.86
C LEU A 107 7.38 -33.28 -6.09
N ALA A 108 7.48 -33.84 -7.29
CA ALA A 108 7.19 -33.13 -8.54
C ALA A 108 5.77 -32.51 -8.58
N ILE A 109 4.73 -33.29 -8.25
CA ILE A 109 3.35 -32.81 -8.26
C ILE A 109 3.10 -31.75 -7.17
N PRO A 110 3.39 -31.98 -5.88
CA PRO A 110 3.11 -30.98 -4.85
C PRO A 110 3.92 -29.69 -5.02
N LEU A 111 5.20 -29.77 -5.42
CA LEU A 111 5.98 -28.56 -5.69
C LEU A 111 5.52 -27.85 -6.97
N GLY A 112 5.14 -28.59 -8.00
CA GLY A 112 4.54 -28.03 -9.21
C GLY A 112 3.23 -27.29 -8.91
N ALA A 113 2.36 -27.88 -8.08
CA ALA A 113 1.15 -27.23 -7.61
C ALA A 113 1.47 -25.97 -6.77
N PHE A 114 2.47 -26.04 -5.89
CA PHE A 114 2.92 -24.89 -5.11
C PHE A 114 3.38 -23.72 -6.00
N CYS A 115 4.16 -24.00 -7.05
CA CYS A 115 4.63 -22.99 -8.01
C CYS A 115 3.51 -22.20 -8.69
N VAL A 116 2.29 -22.75 -8.77
CA VAL A 116 1.15 -22.07 -9.39
C VAL A 116 0.25 -21.45 -8.31
N LEU A 117 -0.11 -22.23 -7.31
CA LEU A 117 -1.08 -21.81 -6.30
C LEU A 117 -0.54 -20.72 -5.38
N PHE A 118 0.74 -20.82 -4.98
CA PHE A 118 1.32 -19.87 -4.05
C PHE A 118 1.44 -18.47 -4.66
N PRO A 119 2.02 -18.26 -5.87
CA PRO A 119 2.04 -16.94 -6.49
C PRO A 119 0.67 -16.32 -6.72
N LEU A 120 -0.33 -17.13 -7.08
CA LEU A 120 -1.71 -16.67 -7.27
C LEU A 120 -2.32 -16.20 -5.95
N PHE A 121 -2.02 -16.87 -4.84
CA PHE A 121 -2.47 -16.44 -3.52
C PHE A 121 -1.69 -15.21 -3.02
N SER A 122 -0.36 -15.24 -3.12
CA SER A 122 0.54 -14.22 -2.60
C SER A 122 0.47 -12.90 -3.39
N PHE A 123 -0.01 -12.92 -4.65
CA PHE A 123 -0.06 -11.75 -5.53
C PHE A 123 -0.70 -10.52 -4.85
N ARG A 124 -1.77 -10.74 -4.08
CA ARG A 124 -2.51 -9.68 -3.38
C ARG A 124 -1.63 -9.01 -2.34
N TYR A 125 -0.94 -9.84 -1.56
CA TYR A 125 -0.05 -9.39 -0.50
C TYR A 125 1.20 -8.74 -1.07
N ALA A 126 1.74 -9.26 -2.17
CA ALA A 126 2.89 -8.66 -2.85
C ALA A 126 2.57 -7.26 -3.37
N ARG A 127 1.37 -7.02 -3.94
CA ARG A 127 0.91 -5.67 -4.32
C ARG A 127 0.74 -4.75 -3.11
N GLY A 128 0.14 -5.26 -2.03
CA GLY A 128 0.01 -4.49 -0.79
C GLY A 128 1.34 -4.12 -0.16
N LEU A 129 2.29 -5.05 -0.14
CA LEU A 129 3.63 -4.84 0.38
C LEU A 129 4.43 -3.88 -0.50
N TRP A 130 4.37 -4.02 -1.81
CA TRP A 130 4.99 -3.07 -2.75
C TRP A 130 4.48 -1.65 -2.52
N LEU A 131 3.17 -1.47 -2.39
CA LEU A 131 2.58 -0.15 -2.13
C LEU A 131 3.04 0.42 -0.78
N ALA A 132 3.16 -0.41 0.25
CA ALA A 132 3.67 0.00 1.56
C ALA A 132 5.14 0.40 1.53
N LEU A 133 5.98 -0.35 0.81
CA LEU A 133 7.41 -0.05 0.63
C LEU A 133 7.60 1.23 -0.19
N ASP A 134 6.84 1.38 -1.28
CA ASP A 134 6.92 2.54 -2.13
C ASP A 134 6.52 3.82 -1.38
N CYS A 135 5.43 3.81 -0.59
CA CYS A 135 5.07 4.92 0.29
C CYS A 135 6.12 5.21 1.39
N HIS A 136 6.96 4.23 1.73
CA HIS A 136 8.02 4.42 2.70
C HIS A 136 9.25 5.10 2.08
N PHE A 137 9.67 4.63 0.89
CA PHE A 137 10.82 5.14 0.15
C PHE A 137 10.54 6.47 -0.54
N ASP A 138 9.42 6.55 -1.25
CA ASP A 138 8.94 7.78 -1.87
C ASP A 138 7.73 8.29 -1.08
N ARG A 139 7.99 9.28 -0.24
CA ARG A 139 6.96 9.86 0.64
C ARG A 139 6.12 10.93 -0.06
N SER A 140 6.61 11.47 -1.19
CA SER A 140 5.90 12.48 -2.01
C SER A 140 4.59 11.92 -2.56
N VAL A 141 4.58 10.61 -2.80
CA VAL A 141 3.41 9.77 -3.08
C VAL A 141 2.20 10.07 -2.21
N MET A 142 2.43 10.42 -0.94
CA MET A 142 1.37 10.67 0.01
C MET A 142 0.90 12.13 0.03
N SER A 143 1.57 13.08 -0.62
CA SER A 143 1.15 14.50 -0.63
C SER A 143 0.03 14.76 -1.64
N GLY A 144 -0.05 14.01 -2.73
CA GLY A 144 -1.16 14.17 -3.69
C GLY A 144 -1.11 15.48 -4.46
N GLU A 145 0.08 16.05 -4.68
CA GLU A 145 0.27 16.97 -5.80
C GLU A 145 0.13 16.14 -7.08
N ASP A 146 -1.03 16.30 -7.73
CA ASP A 146 -1.26 15.86 -9.09
C ASP A 146 -0.36 16.72 -10.01
N ASP A 147 0.81 16.19 -10.39
CA ASP A 147 1.49 16.57 -11.65
C ASP A 147 0.73 15.99 -12.86
#